data_AF-A0AAD9XZ61-F1
#
_entry.id   AF-A0AAD9XZ61-F1
#
_cell.length_a   1.000
_cell.length_b   1.000
_cell.length_c   1.000
_cell.angle_alpha   90.00
_cell.angle_beta   90.00
_cell.angle_gamma   90.00
#
_symmetry.space_group_name_H-M   'P 1'
#
loop_
_entity.id
_entity.type
_entity.pdbx_description
1 polymer ?
#
loop_
_entity_poly.entity_id
_entity_poly.type
_entity_poly.pdbx_seq_one_letter_code
_entity_poly.pdbx_strand_id
1 'polypeptide(L)'
;MHAGLRTTLSGLGDYDEDELCGFARIEAREIDDIGTRGIVKKIIERVGTDKPVYLSIDIDTLDPAFAPATGTSETGGWSTRELRAIIRGLSDINIIGADVVEVSPVYDTNAEVTSLAAADLIYELMSIFVRKGPMTLREN
;
A
#
# COMPACT_ATOMS: atom_id res chain seq x y z
N MET A 1 10.03 1.74 -3.83
CA MET A 1 9.31 3.01 -4.09
C MET A 1 8.29 3.16 -3.00
N HIS A 2 7.96 4.38 -2.59
CA HIS A 2 6.98 4.64 -1.53
C HIS A 2 5.78 5.36 -2.13
N ALA A 3 4.58 4.98 -1.70
CA ALA A 3 3.34 5.57 -2.18
C ALA A 3 2.40 5.81 -1.00
N GLY A 4 1.72 6.96 -1.00
CA GLY A 4 0.88 7.37 0.13
C GLY A 4 1.62 8.22 1.17
N LEU A 5 2.82 8.73 0.84
CA LEU A 5 3.58 9.62 1.71
C LEU A 5 2.82 10.93 1.95
N ARG A 6 2.75 11.37 3.20
CA ARG A 6 2.03 12.58 3.61
C ARG A 6 2.57 13.26 4.87
N THR A 7 3.55 12.65 5.53
CA THR A 7 4.20 13.20 6.72
C THR A 7 4.72 14.59 6.45
N THR A 8 4.39 15.53 7.34
CA THR A 8 5.12 16.79 7.42
C THR A 8 6.57 16.49 7.72
N LEU A 9 7.43 16.83 6.77
CA LEU A 9 8.87 16.60 6.85
C LEU A 9 9.43 17.10 8.19
N SER A 10 10.28 16.30 8.80
CA SER A 10 11.05 16.69 9.98
C SER A 10 12.15 17.71 9.59
N GLY A 11 12.58 17.68 8.33
CA GLY A 11 13.43 18.66 7.68
C GLY A 11 13.64 18.34 6.19
N LEU A 12 14.34 19.20 5.45
CA LEU A 12 14.63 18.95 4.02
C LEU A 12 15.50 17.71 3.77
N GLY A 13 16.25 17.26 4.78
CA GLY A 13 17.08 16.06 4.70
C GLY A 13 16.30 14.76 4.43
N ASP A 14 15.02 14.71 4.79
CA ASP A 14 14.16 13.55 4.54
C ASP A 14 14.00 13.28 3.02
N TYR A 15 14.02 14.33 2.20
CA TYR A 15 14.00 14.17 0.74
C TYR A 15 15.33 13.66 0.19
N ASP A 16 16.44 14.14 0.77
CA ASP A 16 17.78 13.79 0.36
C ASP A 16 18.05 12.30 0.62
N GLU A 17 17.61 11.77 1.77
CA GLU A 17 17.79 10.36 2.11
C GLU A 17 17.05 9.41 1.15
N ASP A 18 15.79 9.70 0.82
CA ASP A 18 15.01 8.90 -0.13
C ASP A 18 15.59 8.97 -1.55
N GLU A 19 16.09 10.14 -1.95
CA GLU A 19 16.73 10.33 -3.26
C GLU A 19 18.09 9.61 -3.33
N LEU A 20 18.87 9.65 -2.26
CA LEU A 20 20.13 8.90 -2.11
C LEU A 20 19.90 7.39 -2.16
N CYS A 21 18.79 6.90 -1.59
CA CYS A 21 18.39 5.49 -1.66
C CYS A 21 17.76 5.11 -3.03
N GLY A 22 17.43 6.08 -3.88
CA GLY A 22 16.84 5.88 -5.20
C GLY A 22 15.34 5.53 -5.18
N PHE A 23 14.63 5.82 -4.10
CA PHE A 23 13.20 5.56 -3.99
C PHE A 23 12.39 6.63 -4.75
N ALA A 24 11.62 6.17 -5.73
CA ALA A 24 10.54 7.01 -6.26
C ALA A 24 9.44 7.16 -5.22
N ARG A 25 8.82 8.34 -5.18
CA ARG A 25 7.77 8.73 -4.23
C ARG A 25 6.47 9.04 -4.96
N ILE A 26 5.36 8.68 -4.33
CA ILE A 26 4.02 9.14 -4.70
C ILE A 26 3.38 9.70 -3.43
N GLU A 27 3.08 10.99 -3.42
CA GLU A 27 2.42 11.61 -2.27
C GLU A 27 0.93 11.23 -2.25
N ALA A 28 0.34 11.13 -1.05
CA ALA A 28 -1.06 10.75 -0.90
C ALA A 28 -1.99 11.66 -1.70
N ARG A 29 -1.74 12.99 -1.65
CA ARG A 29 -2.54 14.03 -2.33
C ARG A 29 -2.53 13.95 -3.86
N GLU A 30 -1.55 13.29 -4.47
CA GLU A 30 -1.52 13.17 -5.94
C GLU A 30 -2.77 12.46 -6.47
N ILE A 31 -3.43 11.65 -5.63
CA ILE A 31 -4.66 10.97 -5.97
C ILE A 31 -5.80 11.93 -6.35
N ASP A 32 -5.78 13.17 -5.86
CA ASP A 32 -6.79 14.18 -6.18
C ASP A 32 -6.69 14.62 -7.65
N ASP A 33 -5.47 14.63 -8.21
CA ASP A 33 -5.20 15.05 -9.57
C ASP A 33 -5.27 13.87 -10.56
N ILE A 34 -4.68 12.73 -10.20
CA ILE A 34 -4.49 11.60 -11.14
C ILE A 34 -5.41 10.41 -10.87
N GLY A 35 -6.13 10.42 -9.74
CA GLY A 35 -6.98 9.33 -9.29
C GLY A 35 -6.22 8.03 -9.01
N THR A 36 -6.93 7.02 -8.49
CA THR A 36 -6.36 5.70 -8.21
C THR A 36 -5.70 5.06 -9.44
N ARG A 37 -6.28 5.26 -10.64
CA ARG A 37 -5.71 4.74 -11.90
C ARG A 37 -4.36 5.39 -12.24
N GLY A 38 -4.20 6.68 -11.98
CA GLY A 38 -2.93 7.36 -12.19
C GLY A 38 -1.85 6.86 -11.24
N ILE A 39 -2.21 6.64 -9.97
CA ILE A 39 -1.30 6.04 -8.96
C ILE A 39 -0.84 4.66 -9.41
N VAL A 40 -1.77 3.78 -9.79
CA VAL A 40 -1.48 2.43 -10.33
C VAL A 40 -0.54 2.51 -11.53
N LYS A 41 -0.82 3.41 -12.49
CA LYS A 41 0.03 3.61 -13.66
C LYS A 41 1.46 3.99 -13.27
N LYS A 42 1.63 4.98 -12.37
CA LYS A 42 2.97 5.40 -11.90
C LYS A 42 3.73 4.26 -11.20
N ILE A 43 3.04 3.44 -10.42
CA ILE A 43 3.66 2.25 -9.78
C ILE A 43 4.15 1.27 -10.86
N ILE A 44 3.28 0.88 -11.80
CA ILE A 44 3.62 -0.06 -12.88
C ILE A 44 4.77 0.47 -13.75
N GLU A 45 4.76 1.76 -14.11
CA GLU A 45 5.83 2.39 -14.88
C GLU A 45 7.18 2.36 -14.15
N ARG A 46 7.16 2.45 -12.80
CA ARG A 46 8.38 2.44 -11.99
C ARG A 46 8.96 1.03 -11.80
N VAL A 47 8.12 0.05 -11.51
CA VAL A 47 8.55 -1.31 -11.12
C VAL A 47 8.53 -2.32 -12.26
N GLY A 48 7.74 -2.08 -13.29
CA GLY A 48 7.48 -3.01 -14.39
C GLY A 48 6.58 -4.18 -13.98
N THR A 49 6.29 -5.07 -14.92
CA THR A 49 5.40 -6.23 -14.69
C THR A 49 6.15 -7.55 -14.51
N ASP A 50 7.38 -7.65 -15.03
CA ASP A 50 8.08 -8.93 -15.16
C ASP A 50 8.97 -9.24 -13.96
N LYS A 51 9.55 -8.20 -13.34
CA LYS A 51 10.48 -8.35 -12.22
C LYS A 51 9.74 -8.79 -10.95
N PRO A 52 10.35 -9.63 -10.11
CA PRO A 52 9.77 -9.98 -8.81
C PRO A 52 9.64 -8.72 -7.95
N VAL A 53 8.44 -8.49 -7.42
CA VAL A 53 8.12 -7.36 -6.55
C VAL A 53 7.66 -7.87 -5.20
N TYR A 54 8.16 -7.26 -4.13
CA TYR A 54 7.62 -7.41 -2.79
C TYR A 54 6.75 -6.20 -2.47
N LEU A 55 5.58 -6.43 -1.89
CA LEU A 55 4.62 -5.37 -1.55
C LEU A 55 4.41 -5.34 -0.03
N SER A 56 5.00 -4.35 0.64
CA SER A 56 4.71 -4.08 2.04
C SER A 56 3.61 -3.02 2.13
N ILE A 57 2.57 -3.29 2.91
CA ILE A 57 1.47 -2.35 3.14
C ILE A 57 1.46 -1.94 4.60
N ASP A 58 1.84 -0.69 4.86
CA ASP A 58 1.57 -0.07 6.16
C ASP A 58 0.11 0.33 6.26
N ILE A 59 -0.60 -0.16 7.29
CA ILE A 59 -2.01 0.18 7.48
C ILE A 59 -2.20 1.68 7.75
N ASP A 60 -1.16 2.34 8.27
CA ASP A 60 -1.15 3.77 8.47
C ASP A 60 -1.12 4.54 7.16
N THR A 61 -1.00 3.92 5.98
CA THR A 61 -1.21 4.63 4.70
C THR A 61 -2.65 5.13 4.56
N LEU A 62 -3.59 4.49 5.27
CA LEU A 62 -4.97 4.92 5.36
C LEU A 62 -5.12 6.12 6.30
N ASP A 63 -6.07 7.00 6.00
CA ASP A 63 -6.43 8.07 6.94
C ASP A 63 -6.93 7.47 8.27
N PRO A 64 -6.68 8.11 9.43
CA PRO A 64 -7.16 7.64 10.73
C PRO A 64 -8.68 7.45 10.82
N ALA A 65 -9.45 8.10 9.93
CA ALA A 65 -10.89 7.81 9.78
C ALA A 65 -11.19 6.36 9.37
N PHE A 66 -10.22 5.67 8.76
CA PHE A 66 -10.33 4.31 8.23
C PHE A 66 -9.35 3.32 8.89
N ALA A 67 -8.26 3.79 9.48
CA ALA A 67 -7.30 2.98 10.22
C ALA A 67 -6.84 3.70 11.51
N PRO A 68 -7.74 3.89 12.50
CA PRO A 68 -7.38 4.57 13.74
C PRO A 68 -6.37 3.80 14.61
N ALA A 69 -6.15 2.50 14.37
CA ALA A 69 -5.41 1.60 15.24
C ALA A 69 -3.99 1.32 14.75
N THR A 70 -3.14 2.34 14.76
CA THR A 70 -1.71 2.25 14.39
C THR A 70 -0.85 3.13 15.32
N GLY A 71 0.44 2.84 15.43
CA GLY A 71 1.37 3.57 16.30
C GLY A 71 1.59 5.03 15.89
N THR A 72 1.60 5.31 14.59
CA THR A 72 1.99 6.63 14.03
C THR A 72 0.91 7.16 13.09
N SER A 73 -0.27 7.47 13.64
CA SER A 73 -1.40 7.97 12.85
C SER A 73 -1.13 9.36 12.26
N GLU A 74 -1.34 9.51 10.95
CA GLU A 74 -1.25 10.81 10.25
C GLU A 74 -2.47 11.11 9.39
N THR A 75 -3.03 12.32 9.49
CA THR A 75 -4.21 12.72 8.69
C THR A 75 -3.87 13.00 7.22
N GLY A 76 -4.87 12.93 6.34
CA GLY A 76 -4.72 13.16 4.89
C GLY A 76 -4.29 11.90 4.13
N GLY A 77 -4.53 10.73 4.72
CA GLY A 77 -4.24 9.43 4.10
C GLY A 77 -5.29 9.05 3.07
N TRP A 78 -5.08 7.90 2.42
CA TRP A 78 -6.08 7.37 1.50
C TRP A 78 -7.27 6.76 2.25
N SER A 79 -8.41 6.68 1.58
CA SER A 79 -9.53 5.87 2.07
C SER A 79 -9.30 4.38 1.81
N THR A 80 -9.97 3.52 2.59
CA THR A 80 -9.92 2.06 2.37
C THR A 80 -10.33 1.70 0.93
N ARG A 81 -11.28 2.44 0.36
CA ARG A 81 -11.76 2.25 -1.01
C ARG A 81 -10.67 2.56 -2.05
N GLU A 82 -9.88 3.60 -1.83
CA GLU A 82 -8.80 4.00 -2.74
C GLU A 82 -7.64 3.02 -2.69
N LEU A 83 -7.17 2.67 -1.49
CA LEU A 83 -6.11 1.68 -1.34
C LEU A 83 -6.52 0.34 -1.96
N ARG A 84 -7.74 -0.14 -1.71
CA ARG A 84 -8.26 -1.36 -2.35
C ARG A 84 -8.25 -1.26 -3.88
N ALA A 85 -8.67 -0.13 -4.44
CA ALA A 85 -8.65 0.08 -5.89
C ALA A 85 -7.22 0.09 -6.46
N ILE A 86 -6.26 0.66 -5.72
CA ILE A 86 -4.85 0.65 -6.09
C ILE A 86 -4.33 -0.78 -6.09
N ILE A 87 -4.47 -1.52 -4.97
CA ILE A 87 -4.01 -2.92 -4.84
C ILE A 87 -4.55 -3.80 -5.96
N ARG A 88 -5.87 -3.74 -6.24
CA ARG A 88 -6.48 -4.48 -7.35
C ARG A 88 -5.90 -4.12 -8.71
N GLY A 89 -5.55 -2.85 -8.92
CA GLY A 89 -4.91 -2.37 -10.14
C GLY A 89 -3.47 -2.87 -10.34
N LEU A 90 -2.82 -3.34 -9.27
CA LEU A 90 -1.47 -3.93 -9.33
C LEU A 90 -1.46 -5.40 -9.75
N SER A 91 -2.61 -5.97 -10.13
CA SER A 91 -2.76 -7.41 -10.41
C SER A 91 -1.87 -7.97 -11.52
N ASP A 92 -1.36 -7.12 -12.40
CA ASP A 92 -0.52 -7.53 -13.52
C ASP A 92 0.98 -7.56 -13.14
N ILE A 93 1.35 -7.02 -11.98
CA ILE A 93 2.70 -7.07 -11.42
C ILE A 93 3.01 -8.48 -10.91
N ASN A 94 4.26 -8.92 -11.10
CA ASN A 94 4.78 -10.16 -10.52
C ASN A 94 5.07 -10.01 -9.01
N ILE A 95 4.02 -9.89 -8.20
CA ILE A 95 4.13 -9.82 -6.74
C ILE A 95 4.44 -11.21 -6.20
N ILE A 96 5.61 -11.37 -5.56
CA ILE A 96 6.10 -12.66 -5.06
C ILE A 96 5.95 -12.83 -3.54
N GLY A 97 5.56 -11.76 -2.85
CA GLY A 97 5.36 -11.73 -1.41
C GLY A 97 4.78 -10.38 -1.00
N ALA A 98 4.06 -10.39 0.12
CA ALA A 98 3.48 -9.19 0.69
C ALA A 98 3.27 -9.33 2.20
N ASP A 99 3.26 -8.21 2.90
CA ASP A 99 2.85 -8.10 4.29
C ASP A 99 1.88 -6.92 4.50
N VAL A 100 1.13 -6.98 5.58
CA VAL A 100 0.33 -5.87 6.11
C VAL A 100 0.83 -5.62 7.52
N VAL A 101 1.33 -4.41 7.79
CA VAL A 101 2.06 -4.07 9.01
C VAL A 101 1.37 -2.93 9.78
N GLU A 102 1.89 -2.65 10.98
CA GLU A 102 1.46 -1.56 11.89
C GLU A 102 0.00 -1.60 12.37
N VAL A 103 -0.69 -2.73 12.20
CA VAL A 103 -1.98 -2.96 12.85
C VAL A 103 -1.77 -3.11 14.35
N SER A 104 -2.37 -2.22 15.14
CA SER A 104 -2.26 -2.20 16.59
C SER A 104 -3.63 -2.35 17.25
N PRO A 105 -4.12 -3.59 17.48
CA PRO A 105 -5.48 -3.85 17.96
C PRO A 105 -5.84 -3.15 19.28
N VAL A 106 -4.84 -2.85 20.12
CA VAL A 106 -5.02 -2.14 21.40
C VAL A 106 -5.56 -0.71 21.22
N TYR A 107 -5.40 -0.12 20.04
CA TYR A 107 -5.88 1.21 19.69
C TYR A 107 -7.12 1.17 18.79
N ASP A 108 -7.66 -0.01 18.50
CA ASP A 108 -8.81 -0.15 17.61
C ASP A 108 -10.12 0.21 18.32
N THR A 109 -11.13 0.51 17.50
CA THR A 109 -12.46 0.82 17.99
C THR A 109 -13.22 -0.46 18.36
N ASN A 110 -14.36 -0.34 19.05
CA ASN A 110 -15.25 -1.48 19.31
C ASN A 110 -15.77 -2.17 18.02
N ALA A 111 -15.66 -1.50 16.87
CA ALA A 111 -16.04 -2.04 15.57
C ALA A 111 -14.86 -2.67 14.80
N GLU A 112 -13.66 -2.70 15.39
CA GLU A 112 -12.45 -3.32 14.82
C GLU A 112 -12.13 -2.80 13.41
N VAL A 113 -12.34 -1.49 13.19
CA VAL A 113 -12.28 -0.85 11.87
C VAL A 113 -10.93 -1.08 11.18
N THR A 114 -9.83 -0.95 11.92
CA THR A 114 -8.48 -1.11 11.36
C THR A 114 -8.19 -2.58 11.07
N SER A 115 -8.56 -3.45 12.00
CA SER A 115 -8.40 -4.90 11.86
C SER A 115 -9.20 -5.45 10.67
N LEU A 116 -10.42 -4.93 10.45
CA LEU A 116 -11.26 -5.25 9.31
C LEU A 116 -10.65 -4.76 7.99
N ALA A 117 -10.10 -3.53 7.97
CA ALA A 117 -9.40 -3.01 6.80
C ALA A 117 -8.16 -3.86 6.46
N ALA A 118 -7.37 -4.27 7.46
CA ALA A 118 -6.22 -5.14 7.27
C ALA A 118 -6.62 -6.53 6.75
N ALA A 119 -7.64 -7.15 7.33
CA ALA A 119 -8.15 -8.45 6.88
C ALA A 119 -8.63 -8.40 5.41
N ASP A 120 -9.31 -7.31 5.04
CA ASP A 120 -9.74 -7.08 3.67
C ASP A 120 -8.56 -6.93 2.70
N LEU A 121 -7.53 -6.15 3.06
CA LEU A 121 -6.32 -6.01 2.24
C LEU A 121 -5.59 -7.35 2.05
N ILE A 122 -5.48 -8.16 3.11
CA ILE A 122 -4.91 -9.52 3.02
C ILE A 122 -5.72 -10.37 2.03
N TYR A 123 -7.05 -10.30 2.07
CA TYR A 123 -7.91 -11.03 1.13
C TYR A 123 -7.70 -10.59 -0.33
N GLU A 124 -7.54 -9.29 -0.58
CA GLU A 124 -7.23 -8.75 -1.91
C GLU A 124 -5.86 -9.26 -2.40
N LEU A 125 -4.84 -9.26 -1.54
CA LEU A 125 -3.50 -9.79 -1.85
C LEU A 125 -3.54 -11.28 -2.19
N MET A 126 -4.23 -12.09 -1.37
CA MET A 126 -4.43 -13.51 -1.63
C MET A 126 -5.13 -13.73 -2.98
N SER A 127 -6.14 -12.91 -3.29
CA SER A 127 -6.85 -12.96 -4.57
C SER A 127 -5.93 -12.67 -5.76
N ILE A 128 -5.00 -11.73 -5.63
CA ILE A 128 -3.98 -11.44 -6.64
C ILE A 128 -3.05 -12.64 -6.82
N PHE A 129 -2.56 -13.25 -5.74
CA PHE A 129 -1.63 -14.39 -5.81
C PHE A 129 -2.21 -15.61 -6.54
N VAL A 130 -3.50 -15.89 -6.35
CA VAL A 130 -4.15 -17.06 -6.98
C VAL A 130 -4.77 -16.76 -8.34
N ARG A 131 -4.76 -15.50 -8.80
CA ARG A 131 -5.43 -15.07 -10.04
C ARG A 131 -4.88 -15.78 -11.30
N LYS A 132 -3.58 -16.08 -11.33
CA LYS A 132 -2.93 -16.77 -12.47
C LYS A 132 -3.00 -18.30 -12.35
N GLY A 133 -3.79 -18.81 -11.41
CA GLY A 133 -3.93 -20.23 -11.09
C GLY A 133 -3.46 -20.53 -9.67
N PRO A 134 -3.77 -21.73 -9.15
CA PRO A 134 -3.28 -22.15 -7.84
C PRO A 134 -1.75 -22.07 -7.80
N MET A 135 -1.19 -21.65 -6.66
CA MET A 135 0.27 -21.63 -6.41
C MET A 135 0.89 -23.04 -6.34
N THR A 136 0.16 -24.08 -6.77
CA THR A 136 0.67 -25.45 -6.82
C THR A 136 1.96 -25.47 -7.62
N LEU A 137 2.99 -26.07 -7.03
CA LEU A 137 4.28 -26.30 -7.66
C LEU A 137 4.04 -26.84 -9.07
N ARG A 138 4.50 -26.12 -10.08
CA ARG A 138 4.58 -26.69 -11.42
C ARG A 138 5.54 -27.87 -11.30
N GLU A 139 5.01 -29.08 -11.39
CA GLU A 139 5.85 -30.26 -11.55
C GLU A 139 6.69 -30.02 -12.81
N ASN A 140 8.02 -30.07 -12.64
CA ASN A 140 8.99 -29.97 -13.72
C ASN A 140 8.89 -31.18 -14.65
#